data_AF-A0A1G6J137-F1
#
_entry.id   AF-A0A1G6J137-F1
#
_cell.length_a   1.000
_cell.length_b   1.000
_cell.length_c   1.000
_cell.angle_alpha   90.00
_cell.angle_beta   90.00
_cell.angle_gamma   90.00
#
_symmetry.space_group_name_H-M   'P 1'
#
loop_
_entity.id
_entity.type
_entity.pdbx_description
1 polymer ?
#
loop_
_entity_poly.entity_id
_entity_poly.type
_entity_poly.pdbx_seq_one_letter_code
_entity_poly.pdbx_strand_id
1 'polypeptide(L)'
;MNSLNILLTLLNEHLKSLLHADAEITENKSETLLTYPNPYGGKPLQVLYRPAEDFKVTLNKTPRYYQQDSTKRLLADVADYAEGKTVFLDCTDHSGVESRSDRVTKAADAENLTLDSIIELSIRINLLNPVELKDLLANGGTVNVHFWNAAKDYRYRQIGDRLEKF
;
A
#
# COMPACT_ATOMS: atom_id res chain seq x y z
N MET A 1 -18.38 29.19 -3.72
CA MET A 1 -17.26 28.49 -3.07
C MET A 1 -17.88 27.29 -2.37
N ASN A 2 -17.69 26.09 -2.94
CA ASN A 2 -18.11 24.88 -2.25
C ASN A 2 -17.08 24.62 -1.17
N SER A 3 -17.47 24.88 0.09
CA SER A 3 -16.66 24.51 1.23
C SER A 3 -16.51 23.00 1.21
N LEU A 4 -15.27 22.52 1.12
CA LEU A 4 -14.92 21.13 1.41
C LEU A 4 -15.68 20.70 2.68
N ASN A 5 -16.37 19.57 2.65
CA ASN A 5 -17.11 19.05 3.81
C ASN A 5 -16.20 19.14 5.05
N ILE A 6 -16.69 19.64 6.19
CA ILE A 6 -15.89 19.79 7.43
C ILE A 6 -15.15 18.49 7.76
N LEU A 7 -15.80 17.34 7.57
CA LEU A 7 -15.19 16.02 7.73
C LEU A 7 -13.93 15.86 6.85
N LEU A 8 -14.07 16.16 5.55
CA LEU A 8 -12.99 16.02 4.57
C LEU A 8 -11.88 17.05 4.79
N THR A 9 -12.23 18.24 5.28
CA THR A 9 -11.27 19.28 5.68
C THR A 9 -10.41 18.82 6.85
N LEU A 10 -11.02 18.33 7.92
CA LEU A 10 -10.30 17.82 9.09
C LEU A 10 -9.46 16.60 8.75
N LEU A 11 -9.98 15.69 7.93
CA LEU A 11 -9.24 14.54 7.44
C LEU A 11 -8.00 14.98 6.64
N ASN A 12 -8.16 15.95 5.74
CA ASN A 12 -7.06 16.46 4.92
C ASN A 12 -5.92 17.02 5.78
N GLU A 13 -6.23 17.85 6.78
CA GLU A 13 -5.21 18.44 7.66
C GLU A 13 -4.41 17.37 8.43
N HIS A 14 -5.08 16.32 8.92
CA HIS A 14 -4.39 15.22 9.59
C HIS A 14 -3.50 14.42 8.61
N LEU A 15 -4.00 14.12 7.41
CA LEU A 15 -3.25 13.36 6.41
C LEU A 15 -2.03 14.13 5.92
N LYS A 16 -2.14 15.45 5.70
CA LYS A 16 -0.98 16.30 5.37
C LYS A 16 0.14 16.18 6.41
N SER A 17 -0.23 16.23 7.69
CA SER A 17 0.72 16.11 8.79
C SER A 17 1.38 14.73 8.83
N LEU A 18 0.61 13.65 8.60
CA LEU A 18 1.13 12.28 8.63
C LEU A 18 2.04 11.97 7.44
N LEU A 19 1.69 12.48 6.25
CA LEU A 19 2.37 12.15 5.00
C LEU A 19 3.49 13.13 4.65
N HIS A 20 3.56 14.26 5.36
CA HIS A 20 4.47 15.38 5.07
C HIS A 20 4.32 15.89 3.62
N ALA A 21 3.08 15.92 3.13
CA ALA A 21 2.75 16.29 1.76
C ALA A 21 1.39 17.00 1.67
N ASP A 22 1.31 18.03 0.83
CA ASP A 22 0.05 18.69 0.50
C ASP A 22 -0.75 17.88 -0.50
N ALA A 23 -2.08 17.83 -0.32
CA ALA A 23 -2.97 17.18 -1.26
C ALA A 23 -3.18 18.03 -2.52
N GLU A 24 -3.05 17.41 -3.69
CA GLU A 24 -3.69 17.87 -4.91
C GLU A 24 -5.17 17.48 -4.86
N ILE A 25 -6.06 18.48 -4.92
CA ILE A 25 -7.50 18.30 -4.77
C ILE A 25 -8.18 18.38 -6.13
N THR A 26 -8.82 17.29 -6.54
CA THR A 26 -9.69 17.25 -7.73
C THR A 26 -11.14 17.09 -7.30
N GLU A 27 -11.96 18.09 -7.58
CA GLU A 27 -13.39 18.09 -7.25
C GLU A 27 -14.25 18.01 -8.51
N ASN A 28 -15.29 17.19 -8.47
CA ASN A 28 -16.39 17.22 -9.42
C ASN A 28 -17.75 17.23 -8.69
N LYS A 29 -18.86 17.11 -9.44
CA LYS A 29 -20.21 17.25 -8.86
C LYS A 29 -20.57 16.17 -7.81
N SER A 30 -19.94 15.01 -7.87
CA SER A 30 -20.31 13.83 -7.07
C SER A 30 -19.19 13.29 -6.20
N GLU A 31 -17.94 13.67 -6.46
CA GLU A 31 -16.79 13.15 -5.73
C GLU A 31 -15.68 14.19 -5.58
N THR A 32 -14.90 14.01 -4.52
CA THR A 32 -13.66 14.74 -4.26
C THR A 32 -12.52 13.72 -4.13
N LEU A 33 -11.46 13.90 -4.91
CA LEU A 33 -10.24 13.11 -4.84
C LEU A 33 -9.12 13.96 -4.25
N LEU A 34 -8.56 13.50 -3.13
CA LEU A 34 -7.32 14.01 -2.56
C LEU A 34 -6.18 13.10 -3.01
N THR A 35 -5.16 13.66 -3.66
CA THR A 35 -3.95 12.93 -4.07
C THR A 35 -2.75 13.51 -3.33
N TYR A 36 -2.12 12.71 -2.48
CA TYR A 36 -0.94 13.10 -1.73
C TYR A 36 0.30 12.55 -2.44
N PRO A 37 1.16 13.41 -3.01
CA PRO A 37 2.42 12.98 -3.60
C PRO A 37 3.29 12.35 -2.51
N ASN A 38 4.00 11.29 -2.88
CA ASN A 38 4.94 10.65 -1.96
C ASN A 38 6.28 11.40 -1.99
N PRO A 39 6.69 12.07 -0.90
CA PRO A 39 7.90 12.89 -0.89
C PRO A 39 9.19 12.06 -1.01
N TYR A 40 9.10 10.73 -0.90
CA TYR A 40 10.22 9.80 -0.98
C TYR A 40 10.30 9.04 -2.32
N GLY A 41 9.49 9.42 -3.32
CA GLY A 41 9.55 8.84 -4.67
C GLY A 41 8.72 7.58 -4.91
N GLY A 42 7.84 7.21 -3.97
CA GLY A 42 6.89 6.10 -4.13
C GLY A 42 5.58 6.51 -4.83
N LYS A 43 4.61 5.59 -4.87
CA LYS A 43 3.27 5.89 -5.39
C LYS A 43 2.54 6.90 -4.50
N PRO A 44 1.73 7.82 -5.08
CA PRO A 44 0.93 8.74 -4.30
C PRO A 44 -0.18 8.00 -3.54
N LEU A 45 -0.54 8.53 -2.37
CA LEU A 45 -1.71 8.09 -1.63
C LEU A 45 -2.95 8.82 -2.15
N GLN A 46 -4.04 8.10 -2.34
CA GLN A 46 -5.28 8.68 -2.84
C GLN A 46 -6.44 8.45 -1.88
N VAL A 47 -7.24 9.48 -1.61
CA VAL A 47 -8.49 9.40 -0.86
C VAL A 47 -9.62 9.92 -1.73
N LEU A 48 -10.54 9.04 -2.10
CA LEU A 48 -11.75 9.38 -2.81
C LEU A 48 -12.92 9.44 -1.83
N TYR A 49 -13.59 10.58 -1.82
CA TYR A 49 -14.77 10.86 -1.04
C TYR A 49 -15.99 11.00 -1.96
N ARG A 50 -17.07 10.31 -1.58
CA ARG A 50 -18.41 10.46 -2.15
C ARG A 50 -19.43 10.57 -1.01
N PRO A 51 -20.38 11.51 -1.05
CA PRO A 51 -21.39 11.61 -0.01
C PRO A 51 -22.14 10.28 0.19
N ALA A 52 -22.30 9.85 1.45
CA ALA A 52 -23.01 8.63 1.84
C ALA A 52 -22.41 7.29 1.36
N GLU A 53 -21.16 7.28 0.88
CA GLU A 53 -20.38 6.06 0.63
C GLU A 53 -19.26 5.91 1.68
N ASP A 54 -18.49 4.82 1.64
CA ASP A 54 -17.24 4.73 2.39
C ASP A 54 -16.14 5.58 1.72
N PHE A 55 -15.18 6.07 2.49
CA PHE A 55 -13.92 6.57 1.94
C PHE A 55 -13.21 5.43 1.21
N LYS A 56 -12.90 5.63 -0.07
CA LYS A 56 -12.03 4.74 -0.82
C LYS A 56 -10.60 5.30 -0.76
N VAL A 57 -9.70 4.58 -0.11
CA VAL A 57 -8.29 4.99 0.06
C VAL A 57 -7.36 3.99 -0.62
N THR A 58 -6.48 4.49 -1.49
CA THR A 58 -5.42 3.70 -2.12
C THR A 58 -4.09 4.14 -1.53
N LEU A 59 -3.46 3.27 -0.74
CA LEU A 59 -2.16 3.54 -0.10
C LEU A 59 -0.98 3.21 -1.01
N ASN A 60 -1.10 2.15 -1.83
CA ASN A 60 -0.10 1.77 -2.84
C ASN A 60 -0.79 1.29 -4.14
N LYS A 61 -1.44 0.13 -4.16
CA LYS A 61 -2.20 -0.37 -5.34
C LYS A 61 -3.65 -0.70 -5.04
N THR A 62 -3.94 -1.50 -4.01
CA THR A 62 -5.29 -2.01 -3.75
C THR A 62 -6.10 -0.99 -2.94
N PRO A 63 -7.30 -0.58 -3.42
CA PRO A 63 -8.18 0.29 -2.65
C PRO A 63 -8.72 -0.37 -1.38
N ARG A 64 -8.89 0.43 -0.34
CA ARG A 64 -9.45 0.07 0.97
C ARG A 64 -10.62 0.98 1.28
N TYR A 65 -11.60 0.46 2.00
CA TYR A 65 -12.83 1.19 2.30
C TYR A 65 -12.93 1.44 3.82
N TYR A 66 -13.23 2.69 4.18
CA TYR A 66 -13.37 3.13 5.57
C TYR A 66 -14.67 3.90 5.73
N GLN A 67 -15.42 3.61 6.78
CA GLN A 67 -16.66 4.31 7.06
C GLN A 67 -16.42 5.81 7.29
N GLN A 68 -17.31 6.65 6.76
CA GLN A 68 -17.17 8.10 6.87
C GLN A 68 -17.50 8.65 8.25
N ASP A 69 -18.27 7.92 9.06
CA ASP A 69 -18.60 8.28 10.43
C ASP A 69 -17.42 8.14 11.40
N SER A 70 -16.35 7.44 11.00
CA SER A 70 -15.14 7.25 11.81
C SER A 70 -13.86 7.20 10.98
N THR A 71 -13.10 8.30 10.99
CA THR A 71 -11.78 8.39 10.34
C THR A 71 -10.64 7.79 11.17
N LYS A 72 -10.89 7.34 12.40
CA LYS A 72 -9.86 6.87 13.33
C LYS A 72 -9.03 5.72 12.76
N ARG A 73 -9.70 4.72 12.17
CA ARG A 73 -9.02 3.57 11.57
C ARG A 73 -8.23 3.96 10.33
N LEU A 74 -8.81 4.80 9.46
CA LEU A 74 -8.13 5.33 8.28
C LEU A 74 -6.83 6.02 8.68
N LEU A 75 -6.89 6.95 9.64
CA LEU A 75 -5.73 7.69 10.11
C LEU A 75 -4.68 6.79 10.75
N ALA A 76 -5.09 5.78 11.52
CA ALA A 76 -4.16 4.82 12.12
C ALA A 76 -3.45 3.97 11.05
N ASP A 77 -4.18 3.45 10.06
CA ASP A 77 -3.61 2.63 8.98
C ASP A 77 -2.65 3.48 8.10
N VAL A 78 -2.98 4.75 7.85
CA VAL A 78 -2.09 5.68 7.14
C VAL A 78 -0.85 6.00 7.96
N ALA A 79 -0.99 6.30 9.26
CA ALA A 79 0.13 6.58 10.14
C ALA A 79 1.09 5.37 10.22
N ASP A 80 0.55 4.16 10.40
CA ASP A 80 1.37 2.95 10.46
C ASP A 80 2.13 2.70 9.14
N TYR A 81 1.56 3.06 7.99
CA TYR A 81 2.28 2.96 6.71
C TYR A 81 3.34 4.06 6.55
N ALA A 82 2.99 5.31 6.87
CA ALA A 82 3.89 6.46 6.79
C ALA A 82 5.12 6.31 7.70
N GLU A 83 4.92 5.75 8.90
CA GLU A 83 5.97 5.45 9.87
C GLU A 83 6.77 4.17 9.56
N GLY A 84 6.35 3.41 8.55
CA GLY A 84 7.00 2.15 8.14
C GLY A 84 6.78 0.98 9.09
N LYS A 85 5.72 1.00 9.91
CA LYS A 85 5.29 -0.14 10.72
C LYS A 85 4.56 -1.19 9.89
N THR A 86 3.92 -0.78 8.79
CA THR A 86 3.32 -1.67 7.80
C THR A 86 3.95 -1.46 6.43
N VAL A 87 3.88 -2.49 5.60
CA VAL A 87 4.41 -2.51 4.23
C VAL A 87 3.40 -3.15 3.30
N PHE A 88 3.48 -2.82 2.02
CA PHE A 88 2.71 -3.46 0.96
C PHE A 88 3.56 -4.46 0.20
N LEU A 89 3.04 -5.67 0.04
CA LEU A 89 3.65 -6.72 -0.76
C LEU A 89 2.91 -6.86 -2.07
N ASP A 90 3.67 -6.94 -3.14
CA ASP A 90 3.18 -7.31 -4.46
C ASP A 90 4.20 -8.22 -5.17
N CYS A 91 3.94 -8.60 -6.42
CA CYS A 91 4.84 -9.47 -7.16
C CYS A 91 5.20 -8.90 -8.53
N THR A 92 6.40 -9.19 -9.01
CA THR A 92 6.81 -8.96 -10.40
C THR A 92 7.17 -10.28 -11.03
N ASP A 93 6.62 -10.58 -12.21
CA ASP A 93 6.99 -11.79 -12.93
C ASP A 93 8.37 -11.67 -13.62
N HIS A 94 8.85 -12.76 -14.20
CA HIS A 94 10.13 -12.81 -14.90
C HIS A 94 10.22 -11.89 -16.13
N SER A 95 9.08 -11.45 -16.67
CA SER A 95 9.00 -10.50 -17.78
C SER A 95 9.00 -9.04 -17.32
N GLY A 96 9.01 -8.80 -16.00
CA GLY A 96 8.99 -7.47 -15.41
C GLY A 96 7.58 -6.92 -15.20
N VAL A 97 6.53 -7.73 -15.36
CA VAL A 97 5.15 -7.28 -15.17
C VAL A 97 4.79 -7.36 -13.68
N GLU A 98 4.46 -6.20 -13.12
CA GLU A 98 3.96 -6.10 -11.75
C GLU A 98 2.51 -6.56 -11.63
N SER A 99 2.18 -7.19 -10.49
CA SER A 99 0.81 -7.51 -10.13
C SER A 99 -0.02 -6.24 -9.98
N ARG A 100 -1.30 -6.36 -10.36
CA ARG A 100 -2.28 -5.25 -10.27
C ARG A 100 -2.69 -4.93 -8.83
N SER A 101 -2.56 -5.91 -7.93
CA SER A 101 -2.91 -5.78 -6.52
C SER A 101 -1.71 -6.04 -5.61
N ASP A 102 -1.84 -5.53 -4.40
CA ASP A 102 -0.91 -5.66 -3.28
C ASP A 102 -1.63 -6.11 -2.00
N ARG A 103 -0.88 -6.47 -0.97
CA ARG A 103 -1.37 -6.88 0.34
C ARG A 103 -0.57 -6.23 1.45
N VAL A 104 -1.21 -5.88 2.55
CA VAL A 104 -0.52 -5.27 3.69
C VAL A 104 -0.07 -6.32 4.69
N THR A 105 1.09 -6.11 5.29
CA THR A 105 1.56 -6.83 6.48
C THR A 105 2.35 -5.89 7.38
N LYS A 106 2.69 -6.35 8.59
CA LYS A 106 3.64 -5.64 9.46
C LYS A 106 5.03 -5.71 8.84
N ALA A 107 5.79 -4.62 8.90
CA ALA A 107 7.16 -4.58 8.37
C ALA A 107 8.04 -5.70 8.96
N ALA A 108 7.91 -5.94 10.27
CA ALA A 108 8.64 -7.01 10.96
C ALA A 108 8.33 -8.42 10.42
N ASP A 109 7.12 -8.65 9.89
CA ASP A 109 6.74 -9.93 9.31
C ASP A 109 7.32 -10.13 7.90
N ALA A 110 7.75 -9.06 7.23
CA ALA A 110 8.30 -9.09 5.87
C ALA A 110 9.83 -9.11 5.85
N GLU A 111 10.47 -9.11 7.01
CA GLU A 111 11.93 -9.06 7.18
C GLU A 111 12.52 -10.46 7.36
N ASN A 112 13.76 -10.66 6.88
CA ASN A 112 14.55 -11.88 7.03
C ASN A 112 13.81 -13.18 6.65
N LEU A 113 13.03 -13.15 5.56
CA LEU A 113 12.27 -14.30 5.11
C LEU A 113 13.16 -15.40 4.50
N THR A 114 12.78 -16.65 4.73
CA THR A 114 13.24 -17.83 4.00
C THR A 114 12.23 -18.19 2.90
N LEU A 115 12.54 -19.18 2.06
CA LEU A 115 11.58 -19.69 1.06
C LEU A 115 10.28 -20.19 1.71
N ASP A 116 10.38 -20.91 2.83
CA ASP A 116 9.20 -21.41 3.53
C ASP A 116 8.41 -20.26 4.16
N SER A 117 9.08 -19.33 4.84
CA SER A 117 8.37 -18.25 5.54
C SER A 117 7.76 -17.21 4.59
N ILE A 118 8.33 -17.00 3.39
CA ILE A 118 7.69 -16.15 2.38
C ILE A 118 6.44 -16.82 1.78
N ILE A 119 6.44 -18.15 1.65
CA ILE A 119 5.25 -18.91 1.24
C ILE A 119 4.16 -18.79 2.31
N GLU A 120 4.50 -19.03 3.58
CA GLU A 120 3.57 -18.89 4.70
C GLU A 120 2.98 -17.47 4.80
N LEU A 121 3.84 -16.44 4.71
CA LEU A 121 3.39 -15.05 4.72
C LEU A 121 2.43 -14.77 3.56
N SER A 122 2.77 -15.21 2.36
CA SER A 122 1.96 -14.97 1.16
C SER A 122 0.58 -15.60 1.24
N ILE A 123 0.47 -16.80 1.82
CA ILE A 123 -0.80 -17.45 2.12
C ILE A 123 -1.59 -16.62 3.14
N ARG A 124 -0.95 -16.26 4.26
CA ARG A 124 -1.59 -15.54 5.37
C ARG A 124 -2.20 -14.22 4.92
N ILE A 125 -1.52 -13.49 4.04
CA ILE A 125 -2.00 -12.20 3.54
C ILE A 125 -2.77 -12.30 2.22
N ASN A 126 -2.97 -13.52 1.71
CA ASN A 126 -3.62 -13.79 0.42
C ASN A 126 -3.00 -13.00 -0.74
N LEU A 127 -1.66 -13.05 -0.83
CA LEU A 127 -0.86 -12.41 -1.88
C LEU A 127 -0.96 -13.21 -3.19
N LEU A 128 -0.56 -14.47 -3.14
CA LEU A 128 -0.66 -15.47 -4.21
C LEU A 128 -0.94 -16.83 -3.57
N ASN A 129 -1.53 -17.75 -4.33
CA ASN A 129 -1.63 -19.12 -3.86
C ASN A 129 -0.25 -19.81 -3.87
N PRO A 130 -0.06 -20.91 -3.11
CA PRO A 130 1.25 -21.54 -2.97
C PRO A 130 1.89 -22.03 -4.27
N VAL A 131 1.07 -22.48 -5.24
CA VAL A 131 1.55 -22.99 -6.53
C VAL A 131 2.04 -21.82 -7.37
N GLU A 132 1.22 -20.78 -7.52
CA GLU A 132 1.57 -19.55 -8.26
C GLU A 132 2.83 -18.89 -7.70
N LEU A 133 2.97 -18.84 -6.37
CA LEU A 133 4.15 -18.24 -5.75
C LEU A 133 5.42 -19.05 -6.01
N LYS A 134 5.34 -20.38 -5.89
CA LYS A 134 6.48 -21.26 -6.19
C LYS A 134 6.90 -21.14 -7.65
N ASP A 135 5.93 -21.13 -8.56
CA ASP A 135 6.19 -20.94 -9.99
C ASP A 135 6.79 -19.56 -10.26
N LEU A 136 6.28 -18.50 -9.64
CA LEU A 136 6.80 -17.14 -9.77
C LEU A 136 8.27 -17.06 -9.34
N LEU A 137 8.60 -17.59 -8.16
CA LEU A 137 9.95 -17.56 -7.61
C LEU A 137 10.92 -18.43 -8.42
N ALA A 138 10.50 -19.65 -8.80
CA ALA A 138 11.32 -20.57 -9.59
C ALA A 138 11.68 -20.01 -10.98
N ASN A 139 10.81 -19.19 -11.56
CA ASN A 139 11.06 -18.52 -12.85
C ASN A 139 11.83 -17.20 -12.72
N GLY A 140 12.30 -16.83 -11.52
CA GLY A 140 13.10 -15.62 -11.29
C GLY A 140 12.28 -14.35 -11.07
N GLY A 141 10.96 -14.47 -10.88
CA GLY A 141 10.10 -13.39 -10.40
C GLY A 141 10.45 -12.96 -8.98
N THR A 142 9.84 -11.86 -8.54
CA THR A 142 10.11 -11.25 -7.23
C THR A 142 8.84 -11.04 -6.42
N VAL A 143 9.00 -11.11 -5.10
CA VAL A 143 8.04 -10.52 -4.15
C VAL A 143 8.63 -9.19 -3.70
N ASN A 144 7.91 -8.12 -3.94
CA ASN A 144 8.38 -6.76 -3.67
C ASN A 144 7.77 -6.26 -2.36
N VAL A 145 8.56 -5.55 -1.56
CA VAL A 145 8.13 -4.93 -0.32
C VAL A 145 8.23 -3.42 -0.47
N HIS A 146 7.08 -2.76 -0.32
CA HIS A 146 6.91 -1.33 -0.51
C HIS A 146 6.63 -0.62 0.82
N PHE A 147 7.47 0.34 1.14
CA PHE A 147 7.29 1.30 2.22
C PHE A 147 6.74 2.61 1.67
N TRP A 148 6.18 3.43 2.56
CA TRP A 148 5.91 4.83 2.21
C TRP A 148 7.20 5.55 1.82
N ASN A 149 8.28 5.36 2.60
CA ASN A 149 9.60 5.81 2.19
C ASN A 149 10.20 4.81 1.19
N ALA A 150 9.99 5.06 -0.10
CA ALA A 150 10.40 4.15 -1.17
C ALA A 150 11.91 3.88 -1.25
N ALA A 151 12.75 4.70 -0.60
CA ALA A 151 14.18 4.41 -0.46
C ALA A 151 14.47 3.19 0.44
N LYS A 152 13.46 2.70 1.18
CA LYS A 152 13.52 1.48 1.99
C LYS A 152 12.92 0.26 1.29
N ASP A 153 12.38 0.42 0.08
CA ASP A 153 11.83 -0.70 -0.68
C ASP A 153 12.91 -1.74 -0.94
N TYR A 154 12.51 -3.00 -0.97
CA TYR A 154 13.38 -4.12 -1.30
C TYR A 154 12.58 -5.24 -1.94
N ARG A 155 13.28 -6.21 -2.50
CA ARG A 155 12.68 -7.35 -3.20
C ARG A 155 13.29 -8.65 -2.72
N TYR A 156 12.48 -9.69 -2.76
CA TYR A 156 12.93 -11.06 -2.60
C TYR A 156 12.93 -11.79 -3.94
N ARG A 157 14.01 -12.53 -4.22
CA ARG A 157 14.12 -13.45 -5.35
C ARG A 157 14.69 -14.77 -4.87
N GLN A 158 14.24 -15.87 -5.47
CA GLN A 158 14.86 -17.16 -5.26
C GLN A 158 16.14 -17.29 -6.10
N ILE A 159 17.24 -17.69 -5.46
CA ILE A 159 18.52 -18.02 -6.08
C ILE A 159 18.90 -19.42 -5.63
N GLY A 160 18.79 -20.41 -6.52
CA GLY A 160 18.97 -21.82 -6.14
C GLY A 160 17.95 -22.25 -5.08
N ASP A 161 18.44 -22.68 -3.92
CA ASP A 161 17.66 -23.13 -2.77
C ASP A 161 17.46 -22.05 -1.69
N ARG A 162 17.89 -20.82 -1.94
CA ARG A 162 17.76 -19.70 -0.99
C ARG A 162 16.90 -18.57 -1.52
N LEU A 163 16.35 -17.80 -0.58
CA LEU A 163 15.70 -16.53 -0.86
C LEU A 163 16.70 -15.39 -0.56
N GLU A 164 16.90 -14.49 -1.52
CA GLU A 164 17.79 -13.34 -1.39
C GLU A 164 16.99 -12.04 -1.37
N LYS A 165 17.38 -11.13 -0.47
CA LYS A 165 16.88 -9.75 -0.35
C LYS A 165 17.83 -8.79 -1.09
N PHE A 166 17.30 -7.90 -1.92
CA PHE A 166 18.08 -6.87 -2.63
C PHE A 166 17.25 -5.63 -2.95
#